data_AF-A0A5D6XV94-F1
#
_entry.id   AF-A0A5D6XV94-F1
#
_cell.length_a   1.000
_cell.length_b   1.000
_cell.length_c   1.000
_cell.angle_alpha   90.00
_cell.angle_beta   90.00
_cell.angle_gamma   90.00
#
_symmetry.space_group_name_H-M   'P 1'
#
loop_
_entity.id
_entity.type
_entity.pdbx_description
1 polymer ?
#
loop_
_entity_poly.entity_id
_entity_poly.type
_entity_poly.pdbx_seq_one_letter_code
_entity_poly.pdbx_strand_id
1 'polypeptide(L)'
;MEMKAALKEARRTTIMEMTASIQNIALQQGKRAVVTPRGGTFRQYKCSSSNCSWFVNASRTRNSLKGLTWHVTIANNQHINCTGISRATQRQAAESFVFTSAVAASIDTSASALADHLHLQDGVICSVSLVRRAKEDVIKRLHSTDLRYIGMLPSLLAELSSINLCLSTEMQVDANGRFYRAAIFMDPALIAGGQQAFDLDAAHMKNRQYNGVRTVLIARDGNLESATATVALAPNESAEMYRWFFGALLAKEFPLCPVPVFCDRHTRIIAAADALGVQVHFCTRHVGGHAWSAQDATTLAERIRALDRLAAVNGAALEHLSSIQRVGGLFIPISWPPNSMDGVRLISLRASKPRRSSISDGLNSRSTTFGRSAKSLWASASSGSRTVPHCGKPVGA
;
A
#
# COMPACT_ATOMS: atom_id res chain seq x y z
N MET A 1 -19.74 36.49 10.98
CA MET A 1 -21.17 36.16 11.23
C MET A 1 -21.55 34.80 10.63
N GLU A 2 -21.00 34.43 9.46
CA GLU A 2 -21.19 33.15 8.76
C GLU A 2 -21.03 31.87 9.61
N MET A 3 -20.02 31.80 10.47
CA MET A 3 -19.71 30.55 11.18
C MET A 3 -20.77 30.15 12.24
N LYS A 4 -21.50 31.13 12.79
CA LYS A 4 -22.65 30.86 13.69
C LYS A 4 -23.81 30.22 12.92
N ALA A 5 -23.99 30.59 11.65
CA ALA A 5 -25.01 29.98 10.79
C ALA A 5 -24.59 28.55 10.39
N ALA A 6 -23.33 28.34 10.01
CA ALA A 6 -22.81 27.03 9.62
C ALA A 6 -22.93 25.95 10.70
N LEU A 7 -22.73 26.29 11.99
CA LEU A 7 -22.87 25.36 13.11
C LEU A 7 -24.33 25.07 13.51
N LYS A 8 -25.23 26.04 13.34
CA LYS A 8 -26.65 25.89 13.70
C LYS A 8 -27.43 25.11 12.64
N GLU A 9 -27.11 25.30 11.36
CA GLU A 9 -27.80 24.63 10.25
C GLU A 9 -27.34 23.17 10.08
N ALA A 10 -26.13 22.86 10.52
CA ALA A 10 -25.50 21.57 10.45
C ALA A 10 -26.09 20.53 11.42
N ARG A 11 -27.12 19.81 10.98
CA ARG A 11 -27.52 18.55 11.65
C ARG A 11 -26.49 17.46 11.37
N ARG A 12 -26.18 16.65 12.39
CA ARG A 12 -25.28 15.49 12.28
C ARG A 12 -26.01 14.24 12.72
N THR A 13 -25.72 13.12 12.07
CA THR A 13 -26.34 11.83 12.40
C THR A 13 -25.62 11.19 13.59
N THR A 14 -24.32 11.45 13.72
CA THR A 14 -23.50 10.89 14.81
C THR A 14 -22.88 11.95 15.70
N ILE A 15 -22.58 11.54 16.93
CA ILE A 15 -21.89 12.38 17.93
C ILE A 15 -20.43 12.62 17.56
N MET A 16 -19.83 11.67 16.84
CA MET A 16 -18.45 11.73 16.35
C MET A 16 -18.31 12.83 15.30
N GLU A 17 -19.23 12.89 14.32
CA GLU A 17 -19.27 13.95 13.32
C GLU A 17 -19.48 15.34 13.93
N MET A 18 -20.35 15.45 14.93
CA MET A 18 -20.58 16.69 15.66
C MET A 18 -19.31 17.15 16.38
N THR A 19 -18.66 16.22 17.10
CA THR A 19 -17.39 16.48 17.80
C THR A 19 -16.31 16.93 16.82
N ALA A 20 -16.17 16.21 15.69
CA ALA A 20 -15.21 16.52 14.64
C ALA A 20 -15.43 17.91 14.05
N SER A 21 -16.68 18.27 13.75
CA SER A 21 -17.04 19.59 13.18
C SER A 21 -16.66 20.73 14.14
N ILE A 22 -17.02 20.60 15.42
CA ILE A 22 -16.74 21.62 16.45
C ILE A 22 -15.23 21.75 16.69
N GLN A 23 -14.50 20.63 16.73
CA GLN A 23 -13.04 20.64 16.88
C GLN A 23 -12.34 21.28 15.68
N ASN A 24 -12.81 21.05 14.45
CA ASN A 24 -12.25 21.67 13.25
C ASN A 24 -12.41 23.19 13.27
N ILE A 25 -13.59 23.66 13.68
CA ILE A 25 -13.85 25.09 13.81
C ILE A 25 -12.96 25.72 14.88
N ALA A 26 -12.82 25.07 16.05
CA ALA A 26 -11.91 25.58 17.08
C ALA A 26 -10.46 25.63 16.60
N LEU A 27 -10.01 24.62 15.84
CA LEU A 27 -8.66 24.58 15.28
C LEU A 27 -8.42 25.70 14.26
N GLN A 28 -9.39 25.97 13.38
CA GLN A 28 -9.34 27.09 12.43
C GLN A 28 -9.24 28.46 13.13
N GLN A 29 -9.78 28.57 14.35
CA GLN A 29 -9.62 29.76 15.19
C GLN A 29 -8.27 29.82 15.92
N GLY A 30 -7.36 28.87 15.66
CA GLY A 30 -6.09 28.74 16.37
C GLY A 30 -6.24 28.24 17.81
N LYS A 31 -7.34 27.55 18.14
CA LYS A 31 -7.68 27.13 19.52
C LYS A 31 -7.96 25.63 19.59
N ARG A 32 -8.08 25.09 20.81
CA ARG A 32 -8.43 23.69 21.06
C ARG A 32 -9.77 23.58 21.76
N ALA A 33 -10.70 22.82 21.18
CA ALA A 33 -11.94 22.43 21.84
C ALA A 33 -11.78 21.10 22.59
N VAL A 34 -12.20 21.09 23.86
CA VAL A 34 -12.22 19.92 24.74
C VAL A 34 -13.65 19.60 25.11
N VAL A 35 -13.99 18.31 25.11
CA VAL A 35 -15.32 17.84 25.50
C VAL A 35 -15.38 17.76 27.01
N THR A 36 -16.33 18.46 27.62
CA THR A 36 -16.65 18.32 29.05
C THR A 36 -17.61 17.15 29.22
N PRO A 37 -17.39 16.24 30.20
CA PRO A 37 -18.29 15.12 30.44
C PRO A 37 -19.67 15.63 30.85
N ARG A 38 -20.67 15.36 30.01
CA ARG A 38 -22.11 15.44 30.29
C ARG A 38 -22.77 14.27 29.55
N GLY A 39 -23.90 13.78 30.08
CA GLY A 39 -24.49 12.47 29.76
C GLY A 39 -24.79 12.19 28.27
N GLY A 40 -25.32 11.00 27.96
CA GLY A 40 -25.45 10.51 26.57
C GLY A 40 -26.28 11.35 25.60
N THR A 41 -27.10 12.29 26.08
CA THR A 41 -27.99 13.15 25.28
C THR A 41 -27.51 14.59 25.13
N PHE A 42 -26.50 15.01 25.89
CA PHE A 42 -26.03 16.40 25.91
C PHE A 42 -24.51 16.46 26.02
N ARG A 43 -23.88 17.26 25.17
CA ARG A 43 -22.43 17.52 25.24
C ARG A 43 -22.14 19.00 25.28
N GLN A 44 -21.16 19.35 26.10
CA GLN A 44 -20.60 20.69 26.14
C GLN A 44 -19.14 20.61 25.69
N TYR A 45 -18.78 21.49 24.75
CA TYR A 45 -17.43 21.70 24.27
C TYR A 45 -16.97 23.05 24.83
N LYS A 46 -15.77 23.10 25.38
CA LYS A 46 -15.14 24.32 25.90
C LYS A 46 -13.76 24.50 25.30
N CYS A 47 -13.23 25.71 25.36
CA CYS A 47 -11.82 25.92 25.05
C CYS A 47 -10.96 25.17 26.10
N SER A 48 -9.75 24.78 25.72
CA SER A 48 -8.78 24.22 26.67
C SER A 48 -8.27 25.22 27.71
N SER A 49 -8.43 26.53 27.49
CA SER A 49 -8.07 27.57 28.45
C SER A 49 -9.19 27.74 29.48
N SER A 50 -8.84 27.74 30.77
CA SER A 50 -9.79 27.80 31.89
C SER A 50 -10.61 29.10 31.93
N ASN A 51 -10.01 30.22 31.51
CA ASN A 51 -10.61 31.56 31.61
C ASN A 51 -11.33 31.99 30.33
N CYS A 52 -11.48 31.07 29.37
CA CYS A 52 -12.08 31.37 28.09
C CYS A 52 -13.60 31.24 28.13
N SER A 53 -14.31 32.26 27.64
CA SER A 53 -15.77 32.28 27.53
C SER A 53 -16.34 31.40 26.40
N TRP A 54 -15.48 30.81 25.56
CA TRP A 54 -15.91 30.03 24.40
C TRP A 54 -16.54 28.71 24.82
N PHE A 55 -17.72 28.41 24.28
CA PHE A 55 -18.36 27.11 24.45
C PHE A 55 -19.32 26.79 23.31
N VAL A 56 -19.58 25.51 23.12
CA VAL A 56 -20.65 25.00 22.25
C VAL A 56 -21.41 23.93 23.03
N ASN A 57 -22.73 24.04 23.09
CA ASN A 57 -23.59 23.01 23.62
C ASN A 57 -24.29 22.31 22.45
N ALA A 58 -24.24 20.99 22.45
CA ALA A 58 -24.93 20.15 21.49
C ALA A 58 -25.85 19.18 22.22
N SER A 59 -27.04 18.95 21.68
CA SER A 59 -27.97 17.95 22.21
C SER A 59 -28.46 17.02 21.13
N ARG A 60 -28.90 15.85 21.57
CA ARG A 60 -29.50 14.82 20.73
C ARG A 60 -31.02 14.96 20.77
N THR A 61 -31.63 15.15 19.60
CA THR A 61 -33.09 15.19 19.45
C THR A 61 -33.56 14.03 18.59
N ARG A 62 -34.72 13.47 18.94
CA ARG A 62 -35.42 12.47 18.14
C ARG A 62 -36.39 13.20 17.21
N ASN A 63 -36.18 13.09 15.91
CA ASN A 63 -37.13 13.57 14.91
C ASN A 63 -37.85 12.35 14.32
N SER A 64 -39.19 12.39 14.29
CA SER A 64 -40.05 11.29 13.81
C SER A 64 -39.80 10.90 12.35
N LEU A 65 -39.30 11.83 11.51
CA LEU A 65 -39.07 11.62 10.07
C LEU A 65 -37.60 11.38 9.69
N LYS A 66 -36.64 11.88 10.48
CA LYS A 66 -35.20 11.91 10.13
C LYS A 66 -34.30 11.12 11.09
N GLY A 67 -34.89 10.39 12.05
CA GLY A 67 -34.15 9.62 13.05
C GLY A 67 -33.52 10.48 14.15
N LEU A 68 -32.55 9.90 14.87
CA LEU A 68 -31.80 10.57 15.93
C LEU A 68 -30.75 11.50 15.31
N THR A 69 -30.78 12.79 15.68
CA THR A 69 -29.83 13.78 15.16
C THR A 69 -29.24 14.63 16.27
N TRP A 70 -27.98 15.04 16.08
CA TRP A 70 -27.28 16.01 16.91
C TRP A 70 -27.35 17.39 16.27
N HIS A 71 -27.58 18.40 17.11
CA HIS A 71 -27.59 19.80 16.70
C HIS A 71 -27.02 20.68 17.81
N VAL A 72 -26.55 21.87 17.44
CA VAL A 72 -26.06 22.88 18.39
C VAL A 72 -27.25 23.61 18.99
N THR A 73 -27.39 23.60 20.32
CA THR A 73 -28.47 24.31 21.02
C THR A 73 -28.09 25.76 21.28
N ILE A 74 -26.89 25.98 21.81
CA ILE A 74 -26.36 27.30 22.14
C ILE A 74 -24.84 27.28 22.00
N ALA A 75 -24.28 28.40 21.56
CA ALA A 75 -22.83 28.55 21.40
C ALA A 75 -22.39 29.99 21.66
N ASN A 76 -21.26 30.13 22.36
CA ASN A 76 -20.47 31.35 22.38
C ASN A 76 -19.17 31.13 21.59
N ASN A 77 -19.06 31.80 20.45
CA ASN A 77 -17.90 31.67 19.55
C ASN A 77 -16.78 32.66 19.86
N GLN A 78 -16.93 33.49 20.90
CA GLN A 78 -15.92 34.48 21.30
C GLN A 78 -14.94 33.90 22.32
N HIS A 79 -13.66 34.07 22.02
CA HIS A 79 -12.52 33.69 22.86
C HIS A 79 -12.05 34.90 23.67
N ILE A 80 -12.82 35.34 24.66
CA ILE A 80 -12.43 36.46 25.55
C ILE A 80 -11.38 35.95 26.55
N ASN A 81 -10.30 36.73 26.76
CA ASN A 81 -9.19 36.40 27.68
C ASN A 81 -8.57 35.01 27.44
N CYS A 82 -8.51 34.57 26.19
CA CYS A 82 -8.18 33.20 25.84
C CYS A 82 -6.69 33.00 25.54
N THR A 83 -5.99 32.41 26.50
CA THR A 83 -4.61 31.92 26.37
C THR A 83 -4.50 30.54 25.71
N GLY A 84 -5.61 30.01 25.19
CA GLY A 84 -5.65 28.69 24.55
C GLY A 84 -4.76 28.65 23.32
N ILE A 85 -4.04 27.54 23.15
CA ILE A 85 -3.16 27.27 22.01
C ILE A 85 -3.80 26.22 21.09
N SER A 86 -3.56 26.33 19.80
CA SER A 86 -3.91 25.31 18.81
C SER A 86 -3.22 23.99 19.15
N ARG A 87 -4.02 22.96 19.42
CA ARG A 87 -3.52 21.58 19.52
C ARG A 87 -4.45 20.70 18.71
N ALA A 88 -3.96 20.20 17.59
CA ALA A 88 -4.73 19.29 16.76
C ALA A 88 -4.98 17.97 17.48
N THR A 89 -6.11 17.35 17.15
CA THR A 89 -6.37 15.94 17.45
C THR A 89 -5.63 15.05 16.45
N GLN A 90 -5.46 13.76 16.80
CA GLN A 90 -4.88 12.76 15.89
C GLN A 90 -5.59 12.76 14.52
N ARG A 91 -6.93 12.84 14.53
CA ARG A 91 -7.74 12.94 13.32
C ARG A 91 -7.40 14.16 12.48
N GLN A 92 -7.31 15.33 13.10
CA GLN A 92 -7.00 16.58 12.40
C GLN A 92 -5.59 16.60 11.82
N ALA A 93 -4.61 16.09 12.56
CA ALA A 93 -3.26 15.94 12.04
C ALA A 93 -3.24 14.98 10.84
N ALA A 94 -3.95 13.85 10.92
CA ALA A 94 -4.06 12.90 9.83
C ALA A 94 -4.87 13.45 8.63
N GLU A 95 -5.77 14.41 8.82
CA GLU A 95 -6.53 15.07 7.75
C GLU A 95 -5.81 16.28 7.14
N SER A 96 -4.68 16.73 7.73
CA SER A 96 -3.88 17.82 7.14
C SER A 96 -3.31 17.36 5.80
N PHE A 97 -3.52 18.17 4.76
CA PHE A 97 -3.00 17.92 3.43
C PHE A 97 -1.48 17.89 3.43
N VAL A 98 -0.86 18.90 4.06
CA VAL A 98 0.59 19.03 4.17
C VAL A 98 1.21 17.82 4.85
N PHE A 99 0.62 17.40 5.97
CA PHE A 99 1.04 16.20 6.69
C PHE A 99 0.91 14.93 5.86
N THR A 100 -0.23 14.76 5.19
CA THR A 100 -0.51 13.57 4.38
C THR A 100 0.45 13.48 3.20
N SER A 101 0.72 14.60 2.52
CA SER A 101 1.65 14.69 1.40
C SER A 101 3.09 14.41 1.83
N ALA A 102 3.53 14.93 2.99
CA ALA A 102 4.86 14.65 3.53
C ALA A 102 5.05 13.15 3.86
N VAL A 103 4.04 12.52 4.48
CA VAL A 103 4.07 11.08 4.77
C VAL A 103 4.04 10.24 3.49
N ALA A 104 3.27 10.66 2.47
CA ALA A 104 3.21 9.97 1.19
C ALA A 104 4.52 10.07 0.39
N ALA A 105 5.21 11.22 0.47
CA ALA A 105 6.49 11.43 -0.18
C ALA A 105 7.62 10.60 0.46
N SER A 106 7.63 10.49 1.79
CA SER A 106 8.60 9.65 2.51
C SER A 106 8.01 9.07 3.79
N ILE A 107 7.73 7.76 3.74
CA ILE A 107 7.22 6.98 4.87
C ILE A 107 8.24 6.92 6.01
N ASP A 108 9.53 7.10 5.74
CA ASP A 108 10.59 7.03 6.75
C ASP A 108 10.76 8.33 7.55
N THR A 109 10.09 9.42 7.14
CA THR A 109 10.15 10.72 7.84
C THR A 109 9.82 10.58 9.32
N SER A 110 10.70 11.06 10.21
CA SER A 110 10.52 10.90 11.65
C SER A 110 9.28 11.65 12.16
N ALA A 111 8.70 11.17 13.26
CA ALA A 111 7.53 11.82 13.86
C ALA A 111 7.85 13.21 14.44
N SER A 112 9.11 13.48 14.82
CA SER A 112 9.54 14.81 15.24
C SER A 112 9.60 15.78 14.06
N ALA A 113 10.22 15.39 12.94
CA ALA A 113 10.30 16.22 11.75
C ALA A 113 8.90 16.56 11.20
N LEU A 114 7.98 15.60 11.22
CA LEU A 114 6.59 15.84 10.85
C LEU A 114 5.85 16.78 11.83
N ALA A 115 6.20 16.75 13.12
CA ALA A 115 5.64 17.68 14.10
C ALA A 115 6.15 19.11 13.85
N ASP A 116 7.43 19.27 13.55
CA ASP A 116 8.04 20.55 13.20
C ASP A 116 7.42 21.11 11.92
N HIS A 117 7.16 20.24 10.93
CA HIS A 117 6.52 20.64 9.69
C HIS A 117 5.09 21.17 9.90
N LEU A 118 4.29 20.48 10.72
CA LEU A 118 2.96 20.95 11.14
C LEU A 118 3.02 22.27 11.91
N HIS A 119 4.06 22.46 12.73
CA HIS A 119 4.23 23.71 13.47
C HIS A 119 4.58 24.87 12.54
N LEU A 120 5.51 24.68 11.61
CA LEU A 120 5.99 25.70 10.69
C LEU A 120 4.95 26.11 9.63
N GLN A 121 4.20 25.14 9.08
CA GLN A 121 3.24 25.40 8.00
C GLN A 121 1.86 25.82 8.53
N ASP A 122 1.34 25.09 9.53
CA ASP A 122 -0.05 25.26 9.98
C ASP A 122 -0.15 26.03 11.32
N GLY A 123 0.98 26.35 11.97
CA GLY A 123 0.99 26.96 13.31
C GLY A 123 0.41 26.03 14.39
N VAL A 124 0.36 24.72 14.13
CA VAL A 124 -0.30 23.74 15.00
C VAL A 124 0.73 23.03 15.87
N ILE A 125 0.51 23.05 17.19
CA ILE A 125 1.37 22.32 18.12
C ILE A 125 0.84 20.90 18.30
N CYS A 126 1.66 19.91 17.95
CA CYS A 126 1.37 18.49 18.11
C CYS A 126 2.45 17.81 18.96
N SER A 127 2.05 16.85 19.81
CA SER A 127 3.02 15.98 20.47
C SER A 127 3.54 14.92 19.50
N VAL A 128 4.81 14.51 19.65
CA VAL A 128 5.42 13.45 18.83
C VAL A 128 4.61 12.15 18.88
N SER A 129 4.06 11.80 20.04
CA SER A 129 3.20 10.61 20.22
C SER A 129 1.86 10.69 19.47
N LEU A 130 1.30 11.89 19.30
CA LEU A 130 0.10 12.12 18.49
C LEU A 130 0.44 12.04 17.01
N VAL A 131 1.54 12.66 16.60
CA VAL A 131 2.04 12.65 15.22
C VAL A 131 2.35 11.23 14.76
N ARG A 132 3.01 10.41 15.59
CA ARG A 132 3.26 9.00 15.28
C ARG A 132 1.97 8.24 14.97
N ARG A 133 0.95 8.39 15.80
CA ARG A 133 -0.35 7.74 15.60
C ARG A 133 -1.08 8.27 14.36
N ALA A 134 -1.02 9.58 14.12
CA ALA A 134 -1.58 10.19 12.91
C ALA A 134 -0.87 9.69 11.63
N LYS A 135 0.46 9.56 11.68
CA LYS A 135 1.28 8.97 10.61
C LYS A 135 0.86 7.54 10.33
N GLU A 136 0.68 6.71 11.37
CA GLU A 136 0.19 5.33 11.21
C GLU A 136 -1.20 5.28 10.56
N ASP A 137 -2.10 6.21 10.88
CA ASP A 137 -3.42 6.28 10.25
C ASP A 137 -3.36 6.73 8.79
N VAL A 138 -2.45 7.65 8.46
CA VAL A 138 -2.18 8.03 7.07
C VAL A 138 -1.59 6.85 6.30
N ILE A 139 -0.56 6.18 6.82
CA ILE A 139 0.04 4.99 6.20
C ILE A 139 -1.03 3.91 6.01
N LYS A 140 -1.87 3.65 7.03
CA LYS A 140 -2.97 2.69 6.88
C LYS A 140 -3.95 3.06 5.77
N ARG A 141 -4.17 4.35 5.47
CA ARG A 141 -5.06 4.80 4.38
C ARG A 141 -4.37 4.80 3.03
N LEU A 142 -3.11 5.24 2.96
CA LEU A 142 -2.30 5.17 1.75
C LEU A 142 -2.05 3.73 1.32
N HIS A 143 -1.87 2.84 2.29
CA HIS A 143 -1.64 1.41 2.12
C HIS A 143 -2.85 0.60 2.57
N SER A 144 -4.07 1.17 2.61
CA SER A 144 -5.27 0.35 2.77
C SER A 144 -5.49 -0.40 1.47
N THR A 145 -4.66 -1.41 1.24
CA THR A 145 -4.87 -2.37 0.19
C THR A 145 -6.12 -3.13 0.59
N ASP A 146 -7.18 -2.92 -0.18
CA ASP A 146 -8.33 -3.78 -0.12
C ASP A 146 -7.86 -5.21 -0.39
N LEU A 147 -8.03 -6.12 0.58
CA LEU A 147 -7.61 -7.51 0.43
C LEU A 147 -8.28 -8.18 -0.78
N ARG A 148 -9.41 -7.62 -1.25
CA ARG A 148 -10.05 -8.02 -2.51
C ARG A 148 -9.09 -7.95 -3.69
N TYR A 149 -8.18 -6.96 -3.76
CA TYR A 149 -7.23 -6.85 -4.86
C TYR A 149 -6.21 -8.00 -4.88
N ILE A 150 -5.78 -8.50 -3.72
CA ILE A 150 -4.92 -9.69 -3.65
C ILE A 150 -5.70 -10.92 -4.16
N GLY A 151 -6.98 -11.04 -3.79
CA GLY A 151 -7.86 -12.10 -4.32
C GLY A 151 -8.12 -12.01 -5.83
N MET A 152 -7.98 -10.82 -6.42
CA MET A 152 -8.13 -10.60 -7.87
C MET A 152 -6.84 -10.84 -8.67
N LEU A 153 -5.71 -11.08 -8.02
CA LEU A 153 -4.43 -11.29 -8.69
C LEU A 153 -4.47 -12.42 -9.75
N PRO A 154 -5.10 -13.57 -9.52
CA PRO A 154 -5.21 -14.62 -10.55
C PRO A 154 -5.94 -14.13 -11.81
N SER A 155 -7.10 -13.46 -11.64
CA SER A 155 -7.86 -12.93 -12.77
C SER A 155 -7.12 -11.82 -13.49
N LEU A 156 -6.40 -10.98 -12.76
CA LEU A 156 -5.62 -9.88 -13.32
C LEU A 156 -4.44 -10.41 -14.17
N LEU A 157 -3.71 -11.41 -13.68
CA LEU A 157 -2.60 -12.01 -14.43
C LEU A 157 -3.10 -12.75 -15.68
N ALA A 158 -4.22 -13.47 -15.57
CA ALA A 158 -4.83 -14.13 -16.71
C ALA A 158 -5.29 -13.13 -17.79
N GLU A 159 -5.92 -12.01 -17.38
CA GLU A 159 -6.32 -10.94 -18.29
C GLU A 159 -5.10 -10.22 -18.90
N LEU A 160 -4.06 -9.97 -18.09
CA LEU A 160 -2.83 -9.34 -18.57
C LEU A 160 -2.17 -10.18 -19.68
N SER A 161 -2.09 -11.50 -19.49
CA SER A 161 -1.54 -12.43 -20.48
C SER A 161 -2.44 -12.61 -21.71
N SER A 162 -3.75 -12.45 -21.58
CA SER A 162 -4.66 -12.59 -22.73
C SER A 162 -4.68 -11.36 -23.63
N ILE A 163 -4.41 -10.17 -23.07
CA ILE A 163 -4.38 -8.91 -23.81
C ILE A 163 -3.01 -8.67 -24.46
N ASN A 164 -1.91 -9.08 -23.81
CA ASN A 164 -0.55 -8.77 -24.25
C ASN A 164 0.13 -10.02 -24.81
N LEU A 165 0.15 -10.15 -26.14
CA LEU A 165 0.76 -11.30 -26.83
C LEU A 165 2.25 -11.50 -26.51
N CYS A 166 2.98 -10.41 -26.22
CA CYS A 166 4.40 -10.44 -25.88
C CYS A 166 4.66 -10.55 -24.37
N LEU A 167 3.70 -11.04 -23.59
CA LEU A 167 3.83 -11.18 -22.14
C LEU A 167 3.22 -12.50 -21.71
N SER A 168 3.91 -13.18 -20.80
CA SER A 168 3.39 -14.37 -20.13
C SER A 168 3.45 -14.23 -18.63
N THR A 169 2.52 -14.89 -17.94
CA THR A 169 2.45 -14.86 -16.48
C THR A 169 2.52 -16.26 -15.91
N GLU A 170 3.16 -16.40 -14.76
CA GLU A 170 3.11 -17.61 -13.94
C GLU A 170 2.63 -17.24 -12.54
N MET A 171 1.75 -18.05 -11.97
CA MET A 171 1.31 -17.91 -10.58
C MET A 171 1.23 -19.28 -9.94
N GLN A 172 1.74 -19.36 -8.71
CA GLN A 172 1.63 -20.55 -7.89
C GLN A 172 0.92 -20.21 -6.58
N VAL A 173 0.11 -21.16 -6.12
CA VAL A 173 -0.59 -21.11 -4.85
C VAL A 173 0.01 -22.12 -3.88
N ASP A 174 -0.09 -21.85 -2.59
CA ASP A 174 0.35 -22.78 -1.55
C ASP A 174 -0.66 -23.94 -1.38
N ALA A 175 -0.34 -24.87 -0.47
CA ALA A 175 -1.21 -26.00 -0.15
C ALA A 175 -2.60 -25.60 0.38
N ASN A 176 -2.79 -24.36 0.82
CA ASN A 176 -4.06 -23.82 1.30
C ASN A 176 -4.80 -23.00 0.23
N GLY A 177 -4.33 -23.00 -1.01
CA GLY A 177 -4.90 -22.21 -2.11
C GLY A 177 -4.64 -20.70 -1.98
N ARG A 178 -3.68 -20.28 -1.15
CA ARG A 178 -3.31 -18.87 -0.99
C ARG A 178 -2.22 -18.51 -1.99
N PHE A 179 -2.16 -17.23 -2.36
CA PHE A 179 -1.06 -16.71 -3.17
C PHE A 179 0.30 -17.05 -2.55
N TYR A 180 1.18 -17.69 -3.32
CA TYR A 180 2.52 -18.04 -2.89
C TYR A 180 3.56 -17.19 -3.61
N ARG A 181 3.58 -17.28 -4.95
CA ARG A 181 4.48 -16.53 -5.82
C ARG A 181 3.86 -16.29 -7.19
N ALA A 182 4.31 -15.25 -7.88
CA ALA A 182 3.97 -15.02 -9.29
C ALA A 182 5.10 -14.30 -10.02
N ALA A 183 5.11 -14.43 -11.33
CA ALA A 183 6.02 -13.73 -12.21
C ALA A 183 5.32 -13.27 -13.49
N ILE A 184 5.79 -12.15 -14.01
CA ILE A 184 5.40 -11.56 -15.29
C ILE A 184 6.66 -11.51 -16.14
N PHE A 185 6.63 -12.17 -17.29
CA PHE A 185 7.74 -12.28 -18.23
C PHE A 185 7.40 -11.55 -19.51
N MET A 186 8.28 -10.67 -19.97
CA MET A 186 8.24 -10.17 -21.34
C MET A 186 8.71 -11.25 -22.30
N ASP A 187 8.31 -11.15 -23.56
CA ASP A 187 8.82 -11.98 -24.64
C ASP A 187 10.34 -11.73 -24.82
N PRO A 188 11.20 -12.77 -24.73
CA PRO A 188 12.63 -12.63 -24.97
C PRO A 188 12.97 -12.04 -26.34
N ALA A 189 12.11 -12.21 -27.35
CA ALA A 189 12.33 -11.63 -28.67
C ALA A 189 12.41 -10.09 -28.63
N LEU A 190 11.72 -9.44 -27.68
CA LEU A 190 11.76 -7.98 -27.50
C LEU A 190 13.13 -7.47 -27.03
N ILE A 191 13.94 -8.33 -26.43
CA ILE A 191 15.25 -7.98 -25.87
C ILE A 191 16.40 -8.70 -26.59
N ALA A 192 16.11 -9.59 -27.54
CA ALA A 192 17.11 -10.33 -28.30
C ALA A 192 18.03 -9.42 -29.15
N GLY A 193 17.55 -8.24 -29.56
CA GLY A 193 18.36 -7.23 -30.24
C GLY A 193 19.15 -6.31 -29.30
N GLY A 194 19.04 -6.51 -27.98
CA GLY A 194 19.67 -5.68 -26.97
C GLY A 194 21.16 -5.98 -26.74
N GLN A 195 21.71 -5.39 -25.68
CA GLN A 195 23.13 -5.52 -25.33
C GLN A 195 23.56 -6.92 -24.84
N GLN A 196 22.65 -7.89 -24.80
CA GLN A 196 22.92 -9.25 -24.30
C GLN A 196 23.62 -9.20 -22.93
N ALA A 197 22.96 -8.54 -21.97
CA ALA A 197 23.35 -8.52 -20.56
C ALA A 197 22.10 -8.28 -19.72
N PHE A 198 22.04 -8.92 -18.55
CA PHE A 198 20.93 -8.77 -17.62
C PHE A 198 21.42 -8.26 -16.26
N ASP A 199 20.63 -7.41 -15.63
CA ASP A 199 20.79 -7.02 -14.23
C ASP A 199 19.65 -7.66 -13.40
N LEU A 200 20.01 -8.35 -12.32
CA LEU A 200 19.09 -8.94 -11.36
C LEU A 200 19.13 -8.16 -10.05
N ASP A 201 17.98 -7.63 -9.65
CA ASP A 201 17.81 -6.97 -8.36
C ASP A 201 16.68 -7.62 -7.56
N ALA A 202 16.89 -7.78 -6.26
CA ALA A 202 15.91 -8.33 -5.34
C ALA A 202 15.74 -7.37 -4.16
N ALA A 203 14.49 -6.97 -3.92
CA ALA A 203 14.16 -6.02 -2.88
C ALA A 203 13.08 -6.58 -1.95
N HIS A 204 13.35 -6.56 -0.65
CA HIS A 204 12.36 -6.86 0.37
C HIS A 204 11.21 -5.85 0.34
N MET A 205 9.99 -6.37 0.28
CA MET A 205 8.78 -5.58 0.38
C MET A 205 8.35 -5.46 1.83
N LYS A 206 8.27 -4.24 2.34
CA LYS A 206 7.68 -3.95 3.66
C LYS A 206 6.20 -3.63 3.51
N ASN A 207 5.36 -4.67 3.43
CA ASN A 207 3.91 -4.51 3.44
C ASN A 207 3.28 -5.36 4.55
N ARG A 208 2.31 -4.78 5.27
CA ARG A 208 1.60 -5.44 6.38
C ARG A 208 0.84 -6.70 5.97
N GLN A 209 0.44 -6.81 4.71
CA GLN A 209 -0.33 -7.92 4.16
C GLN A 209 0.55 -8.96 3.45
N TYR A 210 1.67 -8.54 2.85
CA TYR A 210 2.62 -9.43 2.18
C TYR A 210 4.04 -8.91 2.33
N ASN A 211 4.82 -9.56 3.19
CA ASN A 211 6.21 -9.17 3.48
C ASN A 211 7.19 -10.07 2.71
N GLY A 212 7.05 -10.09 1.39
CA GLY A 212 7.85 -10.92 0.49
C GLY A 212 9.03 -10.18 -0.13
N VAL A 213 9.45 -10.66 -1.27
CA VAL A 213 10.57 -10.18 -2.07
C VAL A 213 10.05 -9.91 -3.47
N ARG A 214 10.42 -8.76 -4.01
CA ARG A 214 10.26 -8.46 -5.43
C ARG A 214 11.60 -8.68 -6.12
N THR A 215 11.63 -9.60 -7.06
CA THR A 215 12.80 -9.85 -7.91
C THR A 215 12.54 -9.27 -9.28
N VAL A 216 13.47 -8.48 -9.81
CA VAL A 216 13.36 -7.85 -11.13
C VAL A 216 14.57 -8.25 -11.96
N LEU A 217 14.31 -8.72 -13.17
CA LEU A 217 15.33 -8.88 -14.22
C LEU A 217 15.20 -7.71 -15.19
N ILE A 218 16.29 -6.99 -15.39
CA ILE A 218 16.39 -5.83 -16.26
C ILE A 218 17.32 -6.21 -17.42
N ALA A 219 16.88 -5.97 -18.64
CA ALA A 219 17.71 -6.05 -19.85
C ALA A 219 18.10 -4.63 -20.30
N ARG A 220 19.01 -4.54 -21.25
CA ARG A 220 19.27 -3.30 -21.99
C ARG A 220 18.96 -3.47 -23.46
N ASP A 221 18.24 -2.52 -24.02
CA ASP A 221 17.96 -2.49 -25.46
C ASP A 221 19.20 -2.04 -26.27
N GLY A 222 19.04 -1.91 -27.59
CA GLY A 222 20.11 -1.44 -28.46
C GLY A 222 20.53 0.02 -28.22
N ASN A 223 19.71 0.81 -27.54
CA ASN A 223 19.94 2.22 -27.20
C ASN A 223 20.56 2.41 -25.80
N LEU A 224 20.94 1.32 -25.13
CA LEU A 224 21.44 1.32 -23.75
C LEU A 224 20.36 1.68 -22.70
N GLU A 225 19.09 1.73 -23.09
CA GLU A 225 17.99 1.99 -22.17
C GLU A 225 17.63 0.73 -21.40
N SER A 226 17.30 0.90 -20.11
CA SER A 226 16.91 -0.20 -19.25
C SER A 226 15.48 -0.62 -19.55
N ALA A 227 15.29 -1.89 -19.91
CA ALA A 227 13.98 -2.49 -20.14
C ALA A 227 13.72 -3.57 -19.09
N THR A 228 12.57 -3.52 -18.42
CA THR A 228 12.19 -4.59 -17.48
C THR A 228 11.83 -5.84 -18.27
N ALA A 229 12.63 -6.89 -18.13
CA ALA A 229 12.42 -8.17 -18.78
C ALA A 229 11.45 -9.05 -17.97
N THR A 230 11.55 -9.02 -16.64
CA THR A 230 10.70 -9.84 -15.77
C THR A 230 10.54 -9.21 -14.40
N VAL A 231 9.36 -9.35 -13.81
CA VAL A 231 9.08 -9.01 -12.41
C VAL A 231 8.48 -10.23 -11.73
N ALA A 232 9.04 -10.64 -10.59
CA ALA A 232 8.53 -11.71 -9.77
C ALA A 232 8.28 -11.26 -8.32
N LEU A 233 7.30 -11.89 -7.71
CA LEU A 233 6.94 -11.78 -6.30
C LEU A 233 7.08 -13.15 -5.65
N ALA A 234 7.87 -13.21 -4.59
CA ALA A 234 8.15 -14.44 -3.84
C ALA A 234 8.06 -14.19 -2.33
N PRO A 235 7.76 -15.21 -1.51
CA PRO A 235 7.54 -15.02 -0.08
C PRO A 235 8.83 -14.73 0.70
N ASN A 236 9.98 -15.16 0.20
CA ASN A 236 11.29 -14.97 0.82
C ASN A 236 12.42 -15.09 -0.21
N GLU A 237 13.64 -14.72 0.19
CA GLU A 237 14.84 -14.92 -0.62
C GLU A 237 15.39 -16.32 -0.32
N SER A 238 14.92 -17.38 -0.97
CA SER A 238 15.53 -18.71 -0.83
C SER A 238 16.27 -19.14 -2.10
N ALA A 239 17.20 -20.09 -1.99
CA ALA A 239 17.84 -20.68 -3.17
C ALA A 239 16.80 -21.38 -4.06
N GLU A 240 15.77 -21.98 -3.46
CA GLU A 240 14.63 -22.56 -4.16
C GLU A 240 13.84 -21.50 -4.95
N MET A 241 13.66 -20.30 -4.41
CA MET A 241 12.98 -19.21 -5.11
C MET A 241 13.77 -18.73 -6.33
N TYR A 242 15.07 -18.53 -6.20
CA TYR A 242 15.92 -18.18 -7.34
C TYR A 242 15.99 -19.32 -8.36
N ARG A 243 16.02 -20.58 -7.92
CA ARG A 243 15.98 -21.74 -8.81
C ARG A 243 14.68 -21.79 -9.60
N TRP A 244 13.54 -21.55 -8.96
CA TRP A 244 12.27 -21.43 -9.66
C TRP A 244 12.27 -20.27 -10.65
N PHE A 245 12.74 -19.09 -10.24
CA PHE A 245 12.76 -17.89 -11.08
C PHE A 245 13.63 -18.08 -12.34
N PHE A 246 14.87 -18.56 -12.17
CA PHE A 246 15.75 -18.88 -13.30
C PHE A 246 15.20 -20.03 -14.15
N GLY A 247 14.65 -21.07 -13.53
CA GLY A 247 14.01 -22.17 -14.26
C GLY A 247 12.84 -21.70 -15.12
N ALA A 248 12.02 -20.78 -14.60
CA ALA A 248 10.92 -20.19 -15.35
C ALA A 248 11.43 -19.32 -16.52
N LEU A 249 12.47 -18.51 -16.31
CA LEU A 249 13.12 -17.74 -17.38
C LEU A 249 13.69 -18.64 -18.49
N LEU A 250 14.41 -19.70 -18.13
CA LEU A 250 14.96 -20.68 -19.09
C LEU A 250 13.85 -21.40 -19.86
N ALA A 251 12.75 -21.76 -19.19
CA ALA A 251 11.58 -22.36 -19.83
C ALA A 251 10.86 -21.40 -20.79
N LYS A 252 11.09 -20.09 -20.64
CA LYS A 252 10.63 -19.03 -21.55
C LYS A 252 11.71 -18.63 -22.56
N GLU A 253 12.77 -19.41 -22.72
CA GLU A 253 13.85 -19.20 -23.69
C GLU A 253 14.69 -17.94 -23.47
N PHE A 254 14.72 -17.41 -22.24
CA PHE A 254 15.69 -16.37 -21.91
C PHE A 254 17.12 -16.95 -21.97
N PRO A 255 18.08 -16.26 -22.62
CA PRO A 255 19.41 -16.80 -22.88
C PRO A 255 20.36 -16.70 -21.69
N LEU A 256 19.93 -17.09 -20.49
CA LEU A 256 20.68 -16.87 -19.24
C LEU A 256 21.98 -17.69 -19.09
N CYS A 257 22.17 -18.75 -19.89
CA CYS A 257 23.39 -19.56 -19.88
C CYS A 257 24.52 -18.93 -20.71
N PRO A 258 24.27 -18.47 -21.95
CA PRO A 258 25.30 -17.76 -22.75
C PRO A 258 25.41 -16.26 -22.46
N VAL A 259 24.45 -15.67 -21.73
CA VAL A 259 24.40 -14.22 -21.47
C VAL A 259 24.63 -13.93 -19.99
N PRO A 260 25.55 -13.00 -19.65
CA PRO A 260 25.85 -12.68 -18.26
C PRO A 260 24.65 -12.02 -17.54
N VAL A 261 24.40 -12.49 -16.32
CA VAL A 261 23.43 -11.92 -15.37
C VAL A 261 24.19 -11.31 -14.20
N PHE A 262 24.20 -9.98 -14.11
CA PHE A 262 24.80 -9.25 -13.01
C PHE A 262 23.86 -9.18 -11.81
N CYS A 263 24.30 -9.61 -10.64
CA CYS A 263 23.49 -9.64 -9.44
C CYS A 263 24.27 -9.23 -8.19
N ASP A 264 23.59 -9.13 -7.05
CA ASP A 264 24.26 -9.02 -5.76
C ASP A 264 25.05 -10.30 -5.42
N ARG A 265 26.04 -10.22 -4.52
CA ARG A 265 26.85 -11.35 -4.06
C ARG A 265 26.09 -12.19 -3.01
N HIS A 266 24.88 -12.60 -3.35
CA HIS A 266 24.01 -13.36 -2.46
C HIS A 266 24.20 -14.88 -2.69
N THR A 267 24.60 -15.61 -1.65
CA THR A 267 24.93 -17.06 -1.75
C THR A 267 23.79 -17.91 -2.32
N ARG A 268 22.54 -17.53 -2.05
CA ARG A 268 21.34 -18.22 -2.58
C ARG A 268 21.13 -18.01 -4.07
N ILE A 269 21.58 -16.89 -4.65
CA ILE A 269 21.53 -16.65 -6.09
C ILE A 269 22.58 -17.52 -6.78
N ILE A 270 23.80 -17.53 -6.24
CA ILE A 270 24.92 -18.35 -6.74
C ILE A 270 24.52 -19.84 -6.78
N ALA A 271 24.01 -20.37 -5.66
CA ALA A 271 23.58 -21.77 -5.58
C ALA A 271 22.49 -22.13 -6.60
N ALA A 272 21.56 -21.22 -6.88
CA ALA A 272 20.52 -21.43 -7.89
C ALA A 272 21.08 -21.35 -9.32
N ALA A 273 22.00 -20.43 -9.57
CA ALA A 273 22.64 -20.24 -10.86
C ALA A 273 23.52 -21.43 -11.24
N ASP A 274 24.37 -21.90 -10.31
CA ASP A 274 25.23 -23.07 -10.49
C ASP A 274 24.40 -24.32 -10.85
N ALA A 275 23.26 -24.48 -10.17
CA ALA A 275 22.41 -25.65 -10.37
C ALA A 275 21.63 -25.66 -11.70
N LEU A 276 21.58 -24.52 -12.40
CA LEU A 276 20.88 -24.35 -13.68
C LEU A 276 21.80 -23.93 -14.83
N GLY A 277 23.11 -23.74 -14.57
CA GLY A 277 24.08 -23.28 -15.57
C GLY A 277 23.89 -21.81 -15.98
N VAL A 278 23.28 -20.99 -15.13
CA VAL A 278 23.12 -19.54 -15.39
C VAL A 278 24.43 -18.82 -15.16
N GLN A 279 24.84 -17.97 -16.10
CA GLN A 279 26.10 -17.24 -16.02
C GLN A 279 25.96 -15.98 -15.14
N VAL A 280 26.11 -16.13 -13.82
CA VAL A 280 26.05 -14.99 -12.90
C VAL A 280 27.39 -14.28 -12.72
N HIS A 281 27.34 -12.96 -12.67
CA HIS A 281 28.46 -12.07 -12.34
C HIS A 281 28.07 -11.11 -11.22
N PHE A 282 29.03 -10.60 -10.46
CA PHE A 282 28.73 -9.68 -9.36
C PHE A 282 28.67 -8.24 -9.84
N CYS A 283 27.55 -7.58 -9.53
CA CYS A 283 27.36 -6.17 -9.81
C CYS A 283 28.29 -5.34 -8.91
N THR A 284 29.19 -4.57 -9.53
CA THR A 284 30.14 -3.70 -8.81
C THR A 284 29.43 -2.64 -7.97
N ARG A 285 28.21 -2.22 -8.36
CA ARG A 285 27.36 -1.30 -7.58
C ARG A 285 26.90 -1.92 -6.28
N HIS A 286 26.48 -3.18 -6.27
CA HIS A 286 26.07 -3.86 -5.04
C HIS A 286 27.28 -4.21 -4.16
N VAL A 287 28.38 -4.66 -4.77
CA VAL A 287 29.65 -4.91 -4.04
C VAL A 287 30.16 -3.62 -3.39
N GLY A 288 30.15 -2.51 -4.14
CA GLY A 288 30.47 -1.19 -3.62
C GLY A 288 29.48 -0.81 -2.52
N GLY A 289 28.18 -0.75 -2.82
CA GLY A 289 27.13 -0.31 -1.91
C GLY A 289 27.14 -1.04 -0.56
N HIS A 290 27.37 -2.35 -0.56
CA HIS A 290 27.51 -3.14 0.68
C HIS A 290 28.83 -2.88 1.40
N ALA A 291 29.94 -2.69 0.69
CA ALA A 291 31.20 -2.28 1.30
C ALA A 291 31.10 -0.89 1.93
N TRP A 292 30.37 0.04 1.29
CA TRP A 292 30.14 1.39 1.79
C TRP A 292 29.14 1.44 2.97
N SER A 293 28.07 0.64 2.93
CA SER A 293 27.08 0.57 4.03
C SER A 293 27.61 -0.21 5.24
N ALA A 294 28.46 -1.23 5.04
CA ALA A 294 29.20 -1.87 6.12
C ALA A 294 30.27 -0.94 6.74
N GLN A 295 30.72 0.08 5.99
CA GLN A 295 31.64 1.12 6.46
C GLN A 295 30.95 2.35 7.07
N ASP A 296 29.63 2.33 7.31
CA ASP A 296 28.89 3.40 8.01
C ASP A 296 29.31 3.60 9.49
N ALA A 297 30.43 3.01 9.92
CA ALA A 297 31.17 3.34 11.13
C ALA A 297 32.39 4.26 10.91
N THR A 298 32.59 4.84 9.71
CA THR A 298 33.73 5.73 9.42
C THR A 298 33.31 7.15 9.03
N THR A 299 34.09 8.12 9.48
CA THR A 299 33.79 9.56 9.40
C THR A 299 33.80 10.07 7.96
N LEU A 300 33.05 11.14 7.67
CA LEU A 300 33.00 11.81 6.36
C LEU A 300 34.41 12.12 5.78
N ALA A 301 35.39 12.38 6.64
CA ALA A 301 36.78 12.62 6.27
C ALA A 301 37.50 11.38 5.72
N GLU A 302 37.10 10.17 6.12
CA GLU A 302 37.63 8.91 5.57
C GLU A 302 36.98 8.58 4.23
N ARG A 303 35.71 8.95 4.03
CA ARG A 303 35.01 8.87 2.75
C ARG A 303 35.68 9.74 1.67
N ILE A 304 36.01 10.99 2.00
CA ILE A 304 36.73 11.90 1.08
C ILE A 304 38.09 11.31 0.70
N ARG A 305 38.86 10.84 1.68
CA ARG A 305 40.17 10.21 1.43
C ARG A 305 40.12 8.89 0.68
N ALA A 306 39.00 8.16 0.71
CA ALA A 306 38.79 6.96 -0.09
C ALA A 306 38.48 7.31 -1.56
N LEU A 307 37.65 8.34 -1.77
CA LEU A 307 37.35 8.87 -3.11
C LEU A 307 38.60 9.46 -3.77
N ASP A 308 39.42 10.22 -3.04
CA ASP A 308 40.69 10.76 -3.54
C ASP A 308 41.68 9.66 -3.94
N ARG A 309 41.71 8.55 -3.19
CA ARG A 309 42.54 7.38 -3.52
C ARG A 309 42.03 6.64 -4.75
N LEU A 310 40.70 6.53 -4.93
CA LEU A 310 40.12 5.95 -6.14
C LEU A 310 40.36 6.84 -7.37
N ALA A 311 40.23 8.16 -7.21
CA ALA A 311 40.50 9.16 -8.24
C ALA A 311 41.95 9.10 -8.74
N ALA A 312 42.89 8.89 -7.82
CA ALA A 312 44.32 8.77 -8.14
C ALA A 312 44.67 7.49 -8.91
N VAL A 313 43.86 6.43 -8.81
CA VAL A 313 44.10 5.14 -9.49
C VAL A 313 43.39 5.06 -10.84
N ASN A 314 42.23 5.71 -11.00
CA ASN A 314 41.50 5.68 -12.26
C ASN A 314 40.57 6.90 -12.41
N GLY A 315 41.05 7.96 -13.05
CA GLY A 315 40.28 9.20 -13.28
C GLY A 315 38.95 8.99 -14.02
N ALA A 316 38.85 7.98 -14.88
CA ALA A 316 37.61 7.66 -15.61
C ALA A 316 36.52 7.06 -14.71
N ALA A 317 36.89 6.43 -13.58
CA ALA A 317 35.92 5.90 -12.62
C ALA A 317 35.16 7.02 -11.88
N LEU A 318 35.78 8.20 -11.69
CA LEU A 318 35.16 9.34 -11.03
C LEU A 318 34.11 10.01 -11.91
N GLU A 319 34.39 10.16 -13.21
CA GLU A 319 33.41 10.68 -14.17
C GLU A 319 32.19 9.75 -14.28
N HIS A 320 32.41 8.43 -14.31
CA HIS A 320 31.34 7.44 -14.34
C HIS A 320 30.48 7.46 -13.05
N LEU A 321 31.10 7.54 -11.87
CA LEU A 321 30.38 7.59 -10.58
C LEU A 321 29.60 8.90 -10.36
N SER A 322 30.14 10.03 -10.84
CA SER A 322 29.47 11.33 -10.77
C SER A 322 28.25 11.44 -11.71
N SER A 323 28.27 10.73 -12.84
CA SER A 323 27.12 10.56 -13.74
C SER A 323 26.01 9.71 -13.09
N ILE A 324 26.39 8.72 -12.28
CA ILE A 324 25.47 7.76 -11.63
C ILE A 324 24.73 8.37 -10.42
N GLN A 325 25.36 9.30 -9.67
CA GLN A 325 24.72 9.97 -8.52
C GLN A 325 23.49 10.82 -8.89
N ARG A 326 23.36 11.28 -10.14
CA ARG A 326 22.21 12.08 -10.60
C ARG A 326 20.91 11.27 -10.77
N VAL A 327 20.97 9.94 -10.74
CA VAL A 327 19.84 9.02 -10.99
C VAL A 327 19.20 8.50 -9.68
N GLY A 328 19.69 8.94 -8.52
CA GLY A 328 19.34 8.44 -7.18
C GLY A 328 17.91 8.73 -6.66
N GLY A 329 16.94 8.94 -7.54
CA GLY A 329 15.53 9.13 -7.19
C GLY A 329 14.62 8.31 -8.11
N LEU A 330 14.76 6.98 -8.11
CA LEU A 330 13.96 6.12 -8.98
C LEU A 330 12.56 5.88 -8.38
N PHE A 331 11.67 6.87 -8.54
CA PHE A 331 10.32 6.53 -9.00
C PHE A 331 10.52 5.91 -10.38
N ILE A 332 10.07 4.67 -10.59
CA ILE A 332 10.03 4.07 -11.92
C ILE A 332 8.69 4.49 -12.54
N PRO A 333 8.61 5.53 -13.39
CA PRO A 333 7.52 5.59 -14.33
C PRO A 333 7.68 4.39 -15.26
N ILE A 334 6.60 3.66 -15.48
CA ILE A 334 6.51 2.74 -16.62
C ILE A 334 6.48 3.64 -17.86
N SER A 335 7.64 4.05 -18.36
CA SER A 335 7.76 4.77 -19.63
C SER A 335 7.82 3.74 -20.74
N TRP A 336 6.71 3.63 -21.46
CA TRP A 336 6.62 2.92 -22.72
C TRP A 336 7.30 3.76 -23.81
N PRO A 337 8.06 3.16 -24.75
CA PRO A 337 8.61 3.92 -25.86
C PRO A 337 7.47 4.48 -26.73
N PRO A 338 7.40 5.80 -26.98
CA PRO A 338 6.56 6.32 -28.04
C PRO A 338 7.27 6.04 -29.37
N ASN A 339 6.52 5.58 -30.36
CA ASN A 339 6.92 5.43 -31.77
C ASN A 339 7.54 4.09 -32.18
N SER A 340 6.80 3.00 -31.98
CA SER A 340 6.52 2.06 -33.07
C SER A 340 5.44 1.11 -32.59
N MET A 341 4.23 1.23 -33.13
CA MET A 341 3.12 0.26 -33.14
C MET A 341 1.80 1.05 -33.09
N ASP A 342 1.28 1.37 -34.28
CA ASP A 342 -0.13 1.70 -34.44
C ASP A 342 -0.97 0.54 -33.89
N GLY A 343 -1.74 0.76 -32.83
CA GLY A 343 -2.81 -0.18 -32.46
C GLY A 343 -3.20 -0.36 -31.00
N VAL A 344 -2.52 0.21 -30.00
CA VAL A 344 -2.90 -0.05 -28.60
C VAL A 344 -3.89 1.00 -28.08
N ARG A 345 -5.20 0.68 -28.14
CA ARG A 345 -6.24 1.43 -27.42
C ARG A 345 -6.20 1.06 -25.93
N LEU A 346 -5.75 1.99 -25.09
CA LEU A 346 -6.03 1.97 -23.65
C LEU A 346 -7.55 2.15 -23.43
N ILE A 347 -8.27 1.05 -23.16
CA ILE A 347 -9.67 1.13 -22.71
C ILE A 347 -9.66 1.50 -21.22
N SER A 348 -10.10 2.72 -20.92
CA SER A 348 -10.45 3.16 -19.57
C SER A 348 -11.61 2.32 -19.03
N LEU A 349 -11.33 1.34 -18.17
CA LEU A 349 -12.34 0.61 -17.40
C LEU A 349 -12.97 1.52 -16.34
N ARG A 350 -13.93 2.36 -16.73
CA ARG A 350 -14.93 2.89 -15.80
C ARG A 350 -15.95 1.78 -15.53
N ALA A 351 -16.06 1.35 -14.29
CA ALA A 351 -17.12 0.45 -13.84
C ALA A 351 -18.50 1.04 -14.17
N SER A 352 -19.13 0.55 -15.24
CA SER A 352 -20.51 0.87 -15.58
C SER A 352 -21.44 0.00 -14.74
N LYS A 353 -22.31 0.65 -13.95
CA LYS A 353 -23.45 0.01 -13.27
C LYS A 353 -24.33 -0.76 -14.28
N PRO A 354 -24.92 -1.89 -13.91
CA PRO A 354 -25.84 -2.59 -14.82
C PRO A 354 -27.11 -1.76 -15.03
N ARG A 355 -27.36 -1.39 -16.30
CA ARG A 355 -28.66 -0.89 -16.76
C ARG A 355 -29.64 -2.06 -16.78
N ARG A 356 -30.78 -1.92 -16.10
CA ARG A 356 -31.98 -2.73 -16.34
C ARG A 356 -32.44 -2.49 -17.77
N SER A 357 -32.46 -3.53 -18.60
CA SER A 357 -33.23 -3.55 -19.84
C SER A 357 -34.63 -4.07 -19.54
N SER A 358 -35.60 -3.18 -19.65
CA SER A 358 -37.01 -3.50 -19.84
C SER A 358 -37.19 -4.07 -21.25
N ILE A 359 -37.71 -5.29 -21.34
CA ILE A 359 -38.38 -5.79 -22.54
C ILE A 359 -39.82 -6.08 -22.12
N SER A 360 -40.73 -5.34 -22.75
CA SER A 360 -42.18 -5.54 -22.73
C SER A 360 -42.57 -6.63 -23.74
N ASP A 361 -43.83 -7.06 -23.61
CA ASP A 361 -44.60 -7.95 -24.49
C ASP A 361 -44.49 -9.43 -24.08
N GLY A 362 -45.56 -10.17 -23.78
CA GLY A 362 -46.98 -9.90 -23.84
C GLY A 362 -47.71 -11.25 -23.87
N LEU A 363 -48.86 -11.29 -23.17
CA LEU A 363 -50.00 -12.22 -23.33
C LEU A 363 -49.99 -13.60 -22.63
N ASN A 364 -50.99 -13.71 -21.73
CA ASN A 364 -51.94 -14.81 -21.52
C ASN A 364 -51.40 -16.14 -20.93
N SER A 365 -51.98 -16.76 -19.90
CA SER A 365 -53.33 -16.66 -19.32
C SER A 365 -53.45 -17.55 -18.05
N ARG A 366 -54.48 -17.24 -17.22
CA ARG A 366 -55.23 -18.13 -16.29
C ARG A 366 -54.50 -18.65 -15.02
N SER A 367 -54.87 -18.10 -13.86
CA SER A 367 -55.76 -18.70 -12.82
C SER A 367 -55.08 -19.83 -12.04
N THR A 368 -54.88 -19.78 -10.72
CA THR A 368 -55.93 -19.81 -9.69
C THR A 368 -55.39 -19.45 -8.29
N THR A 369 -56.36 -19.28 -7.41
CA THR A 369 -56.46 -18.72 -6.06
C THR A 369 -55.89 -19.61 -4.91
N PHE A 370 -55.84 -19.01 -3.69
CA PHE A 370 -55.57 -19.58 -2.34
C PHE A 370 -54.10 -19.85 -1.98
N GLY A 371 -53.55 -19.54 -0.80
CA GLY A 371 -54.08 -19.04 0.49
C GLY A 371 -53.42 -19.80 1.66
N ARG A 372 -52.94 -19.08 2.70
CA ARG A 372 -52.48 -19.54 4.05
C ARG A 372 -51.06 -20.16 4.11
N SER A 373 -50.10 -19.65 4.88
CA SER A 373 -49.95 -19.56 6.36
C SER A 373 -49.62 -20.89 7.05
N ALA A 374 -48.37 -21.06 7.53
CA ALA A 374 -47.94 -21.67 8.81
C ALA A 374 -46.39 -21.70 8.84
N LYS A 375 -45.65 -21.18 9.83
CA LYS A 375 -45.46 -21.60 11.24
C LYS A 375 -44.88 -23.02 11.43
N SER A 376 -43.60 -23.03 11.83
CA SER A 376 -42.95 -23.75 12.95
C SER A 376 -43.16 -25.25 13.18
N LEU A 377 -42.05 -25.96 13.46
CA LEU A 377 -41.80 -26.96 14.55
C LEU A 377 -40.46 -27.69 14.20
N TRP A 378 -39.38 -27.72 15.00
CA TRP A 378 -39.11 -28.55 16.20
C TRP A 378 -39.57 -30.02 16.01
N ALA A 379 -38.85 -31.11 16.31
CA ALA A 379 -37.54 -31.39 16.87
C ALA A 379 -37.31 -32.93 16.82
N SER A 380 -36.10 -33.35 17.20
CA SER A 380 -35.78 -34.58 17.96
C SER A 380 -35.44 -35.94 17.30
N ALA A 381 -34.28 -36.45 17.76
CA ALA A 381 -33.89 -37.83 18.12
C ALA A 381 -33.75 -38.87 16.99
N SER A 382 -32.84 -39.85 17.00
CA SER A 382 -32.25 -40.72 18.04
C SER A 382 -31.09 -41.53 17.41
N SER A 383 -29.85 -41.55 17.92
CA SER A 383 -29.22 -42.56 18.82
C SER A 383 -29.19 -44.03 18.36
N GLY A 384 -27.98 -44.65 18.38
CA GLY A 384 -27.72 -46.11 18.46
C GLY A 384 -26.62 -46.60 17.49
N SER A 385 -25.32 -46.68 17.83
CA SER A 385 -24.58 -47.75 18.56
C SER A 385 -24.75 -49.14 17.92
N ARG A 386 -23.79 -50.05 17.69
CA ARG A 386 -22.40 -50.38 18.11
C ARG A 386 -21.92 -51.41 17.04
N THR A 387 -20.64 -51.72 16.79
CA THR A 387 -19.75 -52.54 17.64
C THR A 387 -18.32 -52.56 17.06
N VAL A 388 -17.36 -52.61 18.00
CA VAL A 388 -15.91 -52.86 17.93
C VAL A 388 -15.74 -54.31 18.48
N PRO A 389 -14.73 -55.17 18.18
CA PRO A 389 -13.35 -54.92 18.63
C PRO A 389 -12.13 -55.58 17.92
N HIS A 390 -10.96 -55.01 18.27
CA HIS A 390 -9.58 -55.53 18.49
C HIS A 390 -9.17 -56.89 17.89
N CYS A 391 -7.95 -57.10 17.38
CA CYS A 391 -6.64 -56.95 18.03
C CYS A 391 -5.54 -57.15 16.96
N GLY A 392 -4.41 -56.42 16.97
CA GLY A 392 -3.15 -57.00 17.46
C GLY A 392 -1.93 -56.55 16.62
N LYS A 393 -0.83 -56.20 17.30
CA LYS A 393 0.56 -56.21 16.77
C LYS A 393 1.15 -57.61 17.04
N PRO A 394 2.15 -58.10 16.29
CA PRO A 394 3.56 -57.88 16.70
C PRO A 394 4.63 -57.80 15.57
N VAL A 395 5.75 -57.15 15.92
CA VAL A 395 7.18 -57.51 15.74
C VAL A 395 7.71 -57.99 14.36
N GLY A 396 8.62 -57.18 13.79
CA GLY A 396 10.02 -57.54 13.51
C GLY A 396 10.38 -58.38 12.27
N ALA A 397 11.06 -57.73 11.31
CA ALA A 397 12.38 -58.10 10.77
C ALA A 397 12.96 -56.88 10.04
#